data_AF-H8Z1A6-F1
#
_entry.id   AF-H8Z1A6-F1
#
_cell.length_a   1.000
_cell.length_b   1.000
_cell.length_c   1.000
_cell.angle_alpha   90.00
_cell.angle_beta   90.00
_cell.angle_gamma   90.00
#
_symmetry.space_group_name_H-M   'P 1'
#
loop_
_entity.id
_entity.type
_entity.pdbx_description
1 polymer ?
#
loop_
_entity_poly.entity_id
_entity_poly.type
_entity_poly.pdbx_seq_one_letter_code
_entity_poly.pdbx_strand_id
1 'polypeptide(L)' 'MSKSPRFLSKQAIFMVHQQQIERFGGSPGLRDESLLESALGAAEHGWYYTGDIYQTAALTSR' A
#
# COMPACT_ATOMS: atom_id res chain seq x y z
N MET A 1 -10.39 21.99 -7.52
CA MET A 1 -10.24 20.56 -7.88
C MET A 1 -9.39 19.92 -6.79
N SER A 2 -9.96 19.06 -5.95
CA SER A 2 -9.18 18.35 -4.92
C SER A 2 -8.16 17.45 -5.63
N LYS A 3 -6.88 17.59 -5.28
CA LYS A 3 -5.79 16.85 -5.91
C LYS A 3 -5.79 15.44 -5.32
N SER A 4 -5.94 14.42 -6.16
CA SER A 4 -5.85 13.03 -5.69
C SER A 4 -4.51 12.77 -5.00
N PRO A 5 -4.47 11.95 -3.94
CA PRO A 5 -3.24 11.57 -3.27
C PRO A 5 -2.38 10.75 -4.22
N ARG A 6 -1.06 10.79 -3.97
CA ARG A 6 -0.11 9.97 -4.71
C ARG A 6 -0.01 8.61 -4.04
N PHE A 7 -0.57 7.59 -4.67
CA PHE A 7 -0.45 6.20 -4.22
C PHE A 7 0.97 5.67 -4.41
N LEU A 8 1.36 4.72 -3.55
CA LEU A 8 2.68 4.07 -3.63
C LEU A 8 2.68 3.06 -4.77
N SER A 9 3.77 3.03 -5.54
CA SER A 9 3.98 1.95 -6.50
C SER A 9 4.37 0.68 -5.76
N LYS A 10 4.06 -0.46 -6.37
CA LYS A 10 4.54 -1.78 -5.93
C LYS A 10 6.04 -1.82 -5.67
N GLN A 11 6.84 -1.26 -6.57
CA GLN A 11 8.29 -1.18 -6.40
C GLN A 11 8.68 -0.39 -5.14
N ALA A 12 8.03 0.74 -4.88
CA ALA A 12 8.27 1.52 -3.67
C ALA A 12 7.94 0.73 -2.40
N ILE A 13 6.85 -0.05 -2.41
CA ILE A 13 6.47 -0.92 -1.28
C ILE A 13 7.54 -1.99 -1.05
N PHE A 14 8.02 -2.66 -2.10
CA PHE A 14 9.10 -3.65 -1.97
C PHE A 14 10.37 -3.05 -1.40
N MET A 15 10.77 -1.86 -1.86
CA MET A 15 11.96 -1.19 -1.33
C MET A 15 11.81 -0.87 0.16
N VAL A 16 10.66 -0.35 0.59
CA VAL A 16 10.39 -0.05 2.00
C VAL A 16 10.35 -1.34 2.83
N HIS A 17 9.71 -2.40 2.33
CA HIS A 17 9.67 -3.71 3.00
C HIS A 17 11.06 -4.29 3.20
N GLN A 18 11.90 -4.26 2.17
CA GLN A 18 13.28 -4.72 2.27
C GLN A 18 14.07 -3.90 3.31
N GLN A 19 13.95 -2.57 3.29
CA GLN A 19 14.59 -1.71 4.29
C GLN A 19 14.11 -2.00 5.72
N GLN A 20 12.83 -2.35 5.90
CA GLN A 20 12.31 -2.73 7.21
C GLN A 20 12.93 -4.04 7.70
N ILE A 21 13.03 -5.06 6.84
CA ILE A 21 13.68 -6.33 7.19
C ILE A 21 15.17 -6.11 7.51
N GLU A 22 15.87 -5.31 6.71
CA GLU A 22 17.29 -4.99 6.94
C GLU A 22 17.52 -4.29 8.28
N ARG A 23 16.61 -3.40 8.69
CA ARG A 23 16.77 -2.58 9.89
C ARG A 23 16.24 -3.23 11.17
N PHE A 24 15.15 -3.98 11.08
CA PHE A 24 14.42 -4.49 12.24
C PHE A 24 14.37 -6.02 12.29
N GLY A 25 14.89 -6.71 11.27
CA GLY A 25 14.79 -8.16 11.12
C GLY A 25 13.45 -8.61 10.57
N GLY A 26 13.38 -9.89 10.19
CA GLY A 26 12.18 -10.50 9.60
C GLY A 26 12.55 -11.48 8.48
N SER A 27 11.56 -12.25 8.02
CA SER A 27 11.74 -13.15 6.88
C SER A 27 11.66 -12.37 5.58
N PRO A 28 12.62 -12.54 4.65
CA PRO A 28 12.56 -11.92 3.34
C PRO A 28 11.49 -12.55 2.45
N GLY A 29 11.14 -11.82 1.38
CA GLY A 29 10.17 -12.26 0.37
C GLY A 29 8.77 -11.70 0.61
N LEU A 30 7.86 -12.10 -0.27
CA LEU A 30 6.45 -11.75 -0.23
C LEU A 30 5.61 -13.00 0.03
N ARG A 31 4.60 -12.86 0.88
CA ARG A 31 3.68 -13.96 1.19
C ARG A 31 2.83 -14.35 -0.02
N ASP A 32 2.26 -13.37 -0.69
CA ASP A 32 1.42 -13.54 -1.88
C ASP A 32 1.39 -12.23 -2.68
N GLU A 33 1.75 -12.32 -3.95
CA GLU A 33 1.72 -11.19 -4.88
C GLU A 33 0.31 -10.70 -5.18
N SER A 34 -0.67 -11.60 -5.26
CA SER A 34 -2.06 -11.26 -5.54
C SER A 34 -2.69 -10.46 -4.39
N LEU A 35 -2.29 -10.73 -3.15
CA LEU A 35 -2.74 -9.97 -1.98
C LEU A 35 -2.17 -8.55 -1.98
N LEU A 36 -0.91 -8.37 -2.42
CA LEU A 36 -0.29 -7.05 -2.53
C LEU A 36 -1.01 -6.20 -3.59
N GLU A 37 -1.29 -6.77 -4.77
CA GLU A 37 -2.01 -6.06 -5.84
C GLU A 37 -3.44 -5.70 -5.41
N SER A 38 -4.11 -6.60 -4.69
CA SER A 38 -5.45 -6.33 -4.13
C SER A 38 -5.43 -5.15 -3.16
N ALA A 39 -4.44 -5.08 -2.25
CA ALA A 39 -4.30 -3.98 -1.31
C ALA A 39 -4.01 -2.64 -2.01
N LEU A 40 -3.19 -2.65 -3.07
CA LEU A 40 -2.94 -1.47 -3.91
C LEU A 40 -4.22 -0.98 -4.61
N GLY A 41 -4.98 -1.89 -5.22
CA GLY A 41 -6.24 -1.56 -5.88
C GLY A 41 -7.31 -1.04 -4.91
N ALA A 42 -7.35 -1.56 -3.68
CA ALA A 42 -8.26 -1.09 -2.64
C ALA A 42 -7.98 0.37 -2.24
N ALA A 43 -6.74 0.85 -2.33
CA ALA A 43 -6.37 2.23 -2.06
C ALA A 43 -7.03 3.19 -3.06
N GLU A 44 -6.85 2.91 -4.36
CA GLU A 44 -7.37 3.75 -5.43
C GLU A 44 -8.90 3.73 -5.46
N HIS A 45 -9.48 2.54 -5.28
CA HIS A 45 -10.92 2.35 -5.17
C HIS A 45 -11.46 3.12 -3.96
N GLY A 46 -10.85 2.94 -2.78
CA GLY A 46 -11.23 3.65 -1.56
C GLY A 46 -11.30 5.16 -1.76
N TRP A 47 -10.25 5.77 -2.32
CA TRP A 47 -10.24 7.21 -2.61
C TRP A 47 -11.34 7.64 -3.59
N TYR A 48 -11.59 6.84 -4.63
CA TYR A 48 -12.63 7.14 -5.60
C TYR A 48 -14.02 7.25 -4.95
N TYR A 49 -14.33 6.40 -3.96
CA TYR A 49 -15.63 6.41 -3.29
C TYR A 49 -15.70 7.37 -2.09
N THR A 50 -14.60 7.60 -1.37
CA THR A 50 -14.63 8.36 -0.12
C THR A 50 -14.10 9.78 -0.25
N GLY A 51 -13.09 10.00 -1.11
CA GLY A 51 -12.33 11.26 -1.16
C GLY A 51 -11.61 11.62 0.16
N ASP A 52 -11.53 10.68 1.11
CA ASP A 52 -10.93 10.86 2.43
C ASP A 52 -9.70 9.95 2.56
N ILE A 53 -8.54 10.58 2.73
CA ILE A 53 -7.24 9.90 2.83
C ILE A 53 -7.13 8.98 4.05
N TYR A 54 -7.77 9.31 5.18
CA TYR A 54 -7.74 8.48 6.37
C TYR A 54 -8.55 7.20 6.17
N GLN A 55 -9.71 7.33 5.55
CA GLN A 55 -10.55 6.18 5.21
C GLN A 55 -9.88 5.31 4.13
N THR A 56 -9.26 5.94 3.13
CA THR A 56 -8.50 5.23 2.11
C THR A 56 -7.32 4.43 2.70
N ALA A 57 -6.53 5.01 3.60
CA ALA A 57 -5.39 4.33 4.23
C ALA A 57 -5.82 3.15 5.11
N ALA A 58 -6.99 3.23 5.75
CA ALA A 58 -7.53 2.13 6.54
C ALA A 58 -7.91 0.92 5.68
N LEU A 59 -8.33 1.13 4.42
CA LEU A 59 -8.72 0.05 3.50
C LEU A 59 -7.53 -0.79 3.03
N THR A 60 -6.34 -0.20 2.95
CA THR A 60 -5.12 -0.87 2.47
C THR A 60 -4.38 -1.66 3.55
N SER A 61 -4.79 -1.53 4.80
CA SER A 61 -4.08 -2.10 5.97
C SER A 61 -4.64 -3.45 6.42
N ARG A 62 -5.36 -4.17 5.53
CA ARG A 62 -6.09 -5.41 5.86
C ARG A 62 -5.26 -6.68 5.69
#